data_AF-A0AAN9S2K7-F1
#
_entry.id   AF-A0AAN9S2K7-F1
#
_cell.length_a   1.000
_cell.length_b   1.000
_cell.length_c   1.000
_cell.angle_alpha   90.00
_cell.angle_beta   90.00
_cell.angle_gamma   90.00
#
_symmetry.space_group_name_H-M   'P 1'
#
loop_
_entity.id
_entity.type
_entity.pdbx_description
1 polymer ?
#
loop_
_entity_poly.entity_id
_entity_poly.type
_entity_poly.pdbx_seq_one_letter_code
_entity_poly.pdbx_strand_id
1 'polypeptide(L)'
;MVDVQFCRPLPPAPFTIFKLLMLTLLVLQAIPTHTLSPCKTSCGSIPINYPFGLEDGCGAPQFRHMLNCSTDLFFQTPSGSYKVQSIDYEKKSMVIYDPSMSTCSILQPHHDFEMTDIQSAIIPPSQDTVFVLLNCSIDSPVLNHYKYLCFNFAGHTCDELYGSCNAFRVFHLLTNSSPPCCFTSYNTVKFMSMNILDCTHYTSVLNTENLKGVGPLDWVYGIKLSFSVPDTGCESCKKSGGTCGFDTDTEGLLCLCSSFANATRECAAGSIISKGYNNAPWTHYLLVLLVAAYFPTSWRLVLTELSLIVFHSFC
;
A
#
# COMPACT_ATOMS: atom_id res chain seq x y z
N MET A 1 16.37 1.04 80.83
CA MET A 1 16.97 1.45 79.55
C MET A 1 16.70 0.32 78.58
N VAL A 2 15.88 0.57 77.56
CA VAL A 2 15.48 -0.41 76.54
C VAL A 2 16.39 -0.19 75.34
N ASP A 3 17.26 -1.14 75.04
CA ASP A 3 18.11 -1.11 73.83
C ASP A 3 17.35 -1.76 72.68
N VAL A 4 17.08 -0.98 71.63
CA VAL A 4 16.44 -1.41 70.38
C VAL A 4 17.54 -1.83 69.41
N GLN A 5 17.73 -3.14 69.25
CA GLN A 5 18.66 -3.71 68.27
C GLN A 5 18.08 -3.53 66.85
N PHE A 6 18.69 -2.66 66.04
CA PHE A 6 18.40 -2.52 64.62
C PHE A 6 18.83 -3.77 63.83
N CYS A 7 17.88 -4.51 63.27
CA CYS A 7 18.15 -5.54 62.26
C CYS A 7 18.59 -4.88 60.94
N ARG A 8 19.86 -5.04 60.54
CA ARG A 8 20.29 -4.73 59.17
C ARG A 8 19.82 -5.84 58.22
N PRO A 9 19.29 -5.52 57.03
CA PRO A 9 18.93 -6.52 56.04
C PRO A 9 20.18 -7.20 55.48
N LEU A 10 20.16 -8.53 55.39
CA LEU A 10 21.22 -9.34 54.79
C LEU A 10 21.39 -9.01 53.28
N PRO A 11 22.63 -9.03 52.75
CA PRO A 11 22.87 -8.82 51.33
C PRO A 11 22.28 -9.98 50.50
N PRO A 12 21.70 -9.70 49.32
CA PRO A 12 21.13 -10.73 48.46
C PRO A 12 22.24 -11.68 47.96
N ALA A 13 21.94 -12.98 47.99
CA ALA A 13 22.87 -14.04 47.58
C ALA A 13 23.32 -13.90 46.11
N PRO A 14 24.56 -14.27 45.74
CA PRO A 14 25.13 -14.05 44.40
C PRO A 14 24.31 -14.69 43.25
N PHE A 15 23.51 -15.72 43.52
CA PHE A 15 22.64 -16.37 42.54
C PHE A 15 21.44 -15.53 42.09
N THR A 16 20.95 -14.59 42.90
CA THR A 16 19.82 -13.71 42.50
C THR A 16 20.27 -12.62 41.53
N ILE A 17 21.51 -12.14 41.67
CA ILE A 17 22.12 -11.14 40.77
C ILE A 17 22.33 -11.74 39.38
N PHE A 18 22.84 -12.97 39.28
CA PHE A 18 23.04 -13.66 38.00
C PHE A 18 21.72 -13.93 37.26
N LYS A 19 20.66 -14.33 37.97
CA LYS A 19 19.32 -14.51 37.38
C LYS A 19 18.72 -13.19 36.88
N LEU A 20 18.92 -12.10 37.62
CA LEU A 20 18.46 -10.76 37.19
C LEU A 20 19.25 -10.26 35.96
N LEU A 21 20.55 -10.56 35.89
CA LEU A 21 21.39 -10.25 34.73
C LEU A 21 21.00 -11.06 33.48
N MET A 22 20.70 -12.35 33.65
CA MET A 22 20.24 -13.20 32.54
C MET A 22 18.83 -12.82 32.08
N LEU A 23 17.94 -12.42 33.01
CA LEU A 23 16.59 -11.93 32.68
C LEU A 23 16.64 -10.59 31.93
N THR A 24 17.53 -9.67 32.33
CA THR A 24 17.72 -8.39 31.63
C THR A 24 18.35 -8.58 30.24
N LEU A 25 19.25 -9.55 30.07
CA LEU A 25 19.82 -9.91 28.76
C LEU A 25 18.77 -10.56 27.84
N LEU A 26 17.85 -11.36 28.38
CA LEU A 26 16.75 -12.00 27.63
C LEU A 26 15.69 -10.97 27.19
N VAL A 27 15.41 -9.96 28.02
CA VAL A 27 14.46 -8.88 27.70
C VAL A 27 15.02 -7.94 26.63
N LEU A 28 16.35 -7.75 26.58
CA LEU A 28 17.01 -6.91 25.56
C LEU A 28 16.97 -7.49 24.14
N GLN A 29 16.77 -8.81 24.01
CA GLN A 29 16.67 -9.51 22.71
C GLN A 29 15.24 -9.53 22.14
N ALA A 30 14.25 -9.10 22.93
CA ALA A 30 12.83 -9.25 22.59
C ALA A 30 12.12 -7.94 22.21
N ILE A 31 12.87 -6.86 21.92
CA ILE A 31 12.27 -5.64 21.38
C ILE A 31 12.31 -5.74 19.86
N PRO A 32 11.19 -6.03 19.17
CA PRO A 32 11.13 -5.84 17.73
C PRO A 32 11.38 -4.36 17.46
N THR A 33 12.50 -4.06 16.81
CA THR A 33 12.72 -2.75 16.20
C THR A 33 11.74 -2.65 15.04
N HIS A 34 10.51 -2.24 15.30
CA HIS A 34 9.66 -1.67 14.27
C HIS A 34 10.36 -0.38 13.84
N THR A 35 11.08 -0.43 12.73
CA THR A 35 11.43 0.78 11.99
C THR A 35 10.09 1.43 11.65
N LEU A 36 9.74 2.53 12.34
CA LEU A 36 8.62 3.36 11.90
C LEU A 36 9.00 3.90 10.53
N SER A 37 8.50 3.24 9.48
CA SER A 37 8.53 3.81 8.14
C SER A 37 7.77 5.13 8.21
N PRO A 38 8.33 6.23 7.68
CA PRO A 38 7.63 7.50 7.64
C PRO A 38 6.39 7.45 6.73
N CYS A 39 6.25 6.40 5.90
CA CYS A 39 5.18 6.26 4.94
C CYS A 39 3.98 5.49 5.49
N LYS A 40 2.78 6.05 5.33
CA LYS A 40 1.52 5.38 5.61
C LYS A 40 1.30 4.20 4.64
N THR A 41 1.12 3.01 5.21
CA THR A 41 1.03 1.74 4.48
C THR A 41 -0.40 1.25 4.22
N SER A 42 -1.42 1.95 4.72
CA SER A 42 -2.82 1.61 4.49
C SER A 42 -3.74 2.82 4.62
N CYS A 43 -4.87 2.77 3.92
CA CYS A 43 -5.97 3.71 4.06
C CYS A 43 -7.27 2.94 4.28
N GLY A 44 -7.82 3.00 5.50
CA GLY A 44 -8.93 2.13 5.88
C GLY A 44 -8.53 0.65 5.75
N SER A 45 -9.27 -0.11 4.94
CA SER A 45 -8.98 -1.52 4.65
C SER A 45 -8.05 -1.74 3.45
N ILE A 46 -7.67 -0.69 2.71
CA ILE A 46 -6.89 -0.81 1.48
C ILE A 46 -5.39 -0.65 1.80
N PRO A 47 -4.55 -1.68 1.56
CA PRO A 47 -3.11 -1.54 1.70
C PRO A 47 -2.53 -0.66 0.58
N ILE A 48 -1.62 0.24 0.97
CA ILE A 48 -0.88 1.12 0.06
C ILE A 48 0.54 0.60 -0.06
N ASN A 49 0.87 0.13 -1.25
CA ASN A 49 2.19 -0.34 -1.61
C ASN A 49 2.70 0.42 -2.84
N TYR A 50 4.01 0.37 -3.05
CA TYR A 50 4.63 0.81 -4.27
C TYR A 50 3.90 0.25 -5.51
N PRO A 51 3.56 1.06 -6.52
CA PRO A 51 4.13 2.39 -6.81
C PRO A 51 3.41 3.57 -6.14
N PHE A 52 2.32 3.32 -5.42
CA PHE A 52 1.55 4.37 -4.78
C PHE A 52 2.18 4.85 -3.47
N GLY A 53 1.93 6.11 -3.14
CA GLY A 53 2.24 6.71 -1.86
C GLY A 53 1.16 7.73 -1.49
N LEU A 54 0.89 7.88 -0.19
CA LEU A 54 -0.07 8.86 0.33
C LEU A 54 0.60 10.15 0.79
N GLU A 55 1.86 10.05 1.21
CA GLU A 55 2.65 11.14 1.73
C GLU A 55 3.71 11.53 0.71
N ASP A 56 4.13 12.79 0.79
CA ASP A 56 5.13 13.30 -0.13
C ASP A 56 6.49 12.63 0.11
N GLY A 57 7.17 12.28 -0.97
CA GLY A 57 8.38 11.47 -0.93
C GLY A 57 8.19 9.97 -0.72
N CYS A 58 6.96 9.46 -0.62
CA CYS A 58 6.66 8.01 -0.56
C CYS A 58 6.17 7.46 -1.91
N GLY A 59 6.53 6.22 -2.23
CA GLY A 59 6.12 5.58 -3.48
C GLY A 59 6.98 6.00 -4.68
N ALA A 60 6.41 6.00 -5.87
CA ALA A 60 7.08 6.41 -7.09
C ALA A 60 6.67 7.85 -7.47
N PRO A 61 7.62 8.71 -7.91
CA PRO A 61 7.37 10.14 -8.11
C PRO A 61 6.28 10.43 -9.15
N GLN A 62 6.14 9.60 -10.18
CA GLN A 62 5.08 9.77 -11.18
C GLN A 62 3.67 9.47 -10.64
N PHE A 63 3.53 8.83 -9.48
CA PHE A 63 2.24 8.60 -8.80
C PHE A 63 1.97 9.62 -7.68
N ARG A 64 2.85 10.61 -7.52
CA ARG A 64 2.75 11.67 -6.52
C ARG A 64 1.40 12.39 -6.66
N HIS A 65 0.73 12.61 -5.53
CA HIS A 65 -0.58 13.27 -5.44
C HIS A 65 -1.74 12.62 -6.22
N MET A 66 -1.57 11.39 -6.73
CA MET A 66 -2.67 10.68 -7.41
C MET A 66 -3.69 10.09 -6.45
N LEU A 67 -3.29 9.81 -5.21
CA LEU A 67 -4.16 9.26 -4.18
C LEU A 67 -4.29 10.23 -3.01
N ASN A 68 -5.49 10.29 -2.45
CA ASN A 68 -5.78 10.98 -1.20
C ASN A 68 -6.48 10.02 -0.24
N CYS A 69 -6.08 10.05 1.02
CA CYS A 69 -6.64 9.23 2.07
C CYS A 69 -7.26 10.11 3.16
N SER A 70 -8.58 10.02 3.32
CA SER A 70 -9.28 10.53 4.50
C SER A 70 -9.73 9.32 5.34
N THR A 71 -11.04 9.02 5.36
CA THR A 71 -11.59 7.75 5.85
C THR A 71 -11.51 6.65 4.79
N ASP A 72 -11.81 7.01 3.55
CA ASP A 72 -11.71 6.19 2.36
C ASP A 72 -10.56 6.67 1.48
N LEU A 73 -10.12 5.80 0.57
CA LEU A 73 -9.10 6.10 -0.43
C LEU A 73 -9.75 6.66 -1.69
N PHE A 74 -9.20 7.76 -2.22
CA PHE A 74 -9.69 8.42 -3.43
C PHE A 74 -8.56 8.61 -4.45
N PHE A 75 -8.86 8.32 -5.71
CA PHE A 75 -8.05 8.67 -6.87
C PHE A 75 -8.40 10.06 -7.35
N GLN A 76 -7.40 10.93 -7.45
CA GLN A 76 -7.56 12.34 -7.81
C GLN A 76 -7.35 12.54 -9.30
N THR A 77 -8.24 13.29 -9.94
CA THR A 77 -8.16 13.66 -11.35
C THR A 77 -8.60 15.11 -11.54
N PRO A 78 -8.37 15.73 -12.71
CA PRO A 78 -8.91 17.04 -13.02
C PRO A 78 -10.44 17.12 -12.94
N SER A 79 -11.15 16.03 -13.29
CA SER A 79 -12.61 15.98 -13.27
C SER A 79 -13.20 15.63 -11.90
N GLY A 80 -12.39 15.24 -10.92
CA GLY A 80 -12.87 14.99 -9.56
C GLY A 80 -12.10 13.93 -8.78
N SER A 81 -12.68 13.57 -7.62
CA SER A 81 -12.14 12.55 -6.72
C SER A 81 -13.00 11.28 -6.79
N TYR A 82 -12.37 10.16 -7.15
CA TYR A 82 -13.06 8.89 -7.37
C TYR A 82 -12.71 7.89 -6.29
N LYS A 83 -13.73 7.28 -5.66
CA LYS A 83 -13.48 6.34 -4.56
C LYS A 83 -12.80 5.09 -5.10
N VAL A 84 -11.66 4.74 -4.52
CA VAL A 84 -10.97 3.48 -4.82
C VAL A 84 -11.70 2.35 -4.11
N GLN A 85 -12.20 1.39 -4.87
CA GLN A 85 -12.86 0.19 -4.35
C GLN A 85 -11.83 -0.87 -3.97
N SER A 86 -10.82 -1.09 -4.82
CA SER A 86 -9.79 -2.12 -4.60
C SER A 86 -8.53 -1.84 -5.41
N ILE A 87 -7.40 -2.37 -4.93
CA ILE A 87 -6.12 -2.36 -5.63
C ILE A 87 -5.59 -3.79 -5.66
N ASP A 88 -5.27 -4.28 -6.85
CA ASP A 88 -4.63 -5.56 -7.11
C ASP A 88 -3.20 -5.30 -7.62
N TYR A 89 -2.21 -5.48 -6.74
CA TYR A 89 -0.80 -5.23 -7.06
C TYR A 89 -0.19 -6.32 -7.95
N GLU A 90 -0.74 -7.52 -7.95
CA GLU A 90 -0.26 -8.62 -8.80
C GLU A 90 -0.69 -8.39 -10.25
N LYS A 91 -1.97 -8.05 -10.45
CA LYS A 91 -2.52 -7.71 -11.77
C LYS A 91 -2.21 -6.29 -12.20
N LYS A 92 -1.61 -5.49 -11.32
CA LYS A 92 -1.30 -4.07 -11.53
C LYS A 92 -2.54 -3.29 -11.97
N SER A 93 -3.62 -3.45 -11.23
CA SER A 93 -4.91 -2.81 -11.54
C SER A 93 -5.59 -2.25 -10.30
N MET A 94 -6.38 -1.21 -10.48
CA MET A 94 -7.15 -0.56 -9.43
C MET A 94 -8.57 -0.30 -9.94
N VAL A 95 -9.58 -0.60 -9.12
CA VAL A 95 -10.97 -0.30 -9.47
C VAL A 95 -11.42 0.96 -8.75
N ILE A 96 -11.94 1.92 -9.48
CA ILE A 96 -12.52 3.15 -8.95
C ILE A 96 -14.03 3.22 -9.23
N TYR A 97 -14.74 3.92 -8.37
CA TYR A 97 -16.15 4.26 -8.53
C TYR A 97 -16.31 5.75 -8.79
N ASP A 98 -17.08 6.05 -9.83
CA ASP A 98 -17.46 7.40 -10.16
C ASP A 98 -18.89 7.69 -9.67
N PRO A 99 -19.08 8.60 -8.70
CA PRO A 99 -20.41 8.94 -8.20
C PRO A 99 -21.28 9.67 -9.21
N SER A 100 -20.69 10.28 -10.25
CA SER A 100 -21.38 11.00 -11.31
C SER A 100 -21.73 10.10 -12.51
N MET A 101 -21.33 8.83 -12.46
CA MET A 101 -21.64 7.86 -13.49
C MET A 101 -23.00 7.22 -13.21
N SER A 102 -23.80 7.07 -14.26
CA SER A 102 -25.10 6.41 -14.13
C SER A 102 -24.95 4.90 -13.92
N THR A 103 -25.91 4.28 -13.25
CA THR A 103 -26.00 2.82 -13.02
C THR A 103 -27.41 2.34 -13.32
N CYS A 104 -27.63 1.03 -13.30
CA CYS A 104 -28.96 0.45 -13.56
C CYS A 104 -30.08 0.98 -12.63
N SER A 105 -29.70 1.46 -11.44
CA SER A 105 -30.62 1.96 -10.41
C SER A 105 -30.62 3.49 -10.24
N ILE A 106 -29.59 4.18 -10.71
CA ILE A 106 -29.42 5.63 -10.49
C ILE A 106 -29.02 6.30 -11.80
N LEU A 107 -29.77 7.31 -12.20
CA LEU A 107 -29.42 8.18 -13.32
C LEU A 107 -28.67 9.40 -12.77
N GLN A 108 -27.46 9.65 -13.28
CA GLN A 108 -26.60 10.75 -12.83
C GLN A 108 -26.45 11.83 -13.90
N PRO A 109 -26.31 13.11 -13.51
CA PRO A 109 -26.22 14.21 -14.47
C PRO A 109 -24.97 14.12 -15.34
N HIS A 110 -24.93 14.95 -16.38
CA HIS A 110 -23.78 15.08 -17.28
C HIS A 110 -22.48 15.34 -16.52
N HIS A 111 -21.49 14.48 -16.72
CA HIS A 111 -20.14 14.61 -16.19
C HIS A 111 -19.13 14.03 -17.18
N ASP A 112 -17.94 14.62 -17.26
CA ASP A 112 -16.83 14.14 -18.08
C ASP A 112 -15.80 13.44 -17.19
N PHE A 113 -15.39 12.22 -17.55
CA PHE A 113 -14.29 11.52 -16.88
C PHE A 113 -12.95 11.90 -17.53
N GLU A 114 -12.23 12.84 -16.93
CA GLU A 114 -10.99 13.39 -17.45
C GLU A 114 -9.80 12.98 -16.58
N MET A 115 -8.65 12.74 -17.22
CA MET A 115 -7.40 12.42 -16.54
C MET A 115 -6.30 13.31 -17.13
N THR A 116 -5.24 13.56 -16.36
CA THR A 116 -4.07 14.26 -16.90
C THR A 116 -3.35 13.41 -17.95
N ASP A 117 -2.50 14.01 -18.78
CA ASP A 117 -1.69 13.27 -19.74
C ASP A 117 -0.86 12.18 -19.07
N ILE A 118 -0.24 12.49 -17.93
CA ILE A 118 0.54 11.54 -17.13
C ILE A 118 -0.34 10.39 -16.65
N GLN A 119 -1.50 10.69 -16.06
CA GLN A 119 -2.43 9.67 -15.57
C GLN A 119 -2.90 8.75 -16.70
N SER A 120 -3.27 9.32 -17.84
CA SER A 120 -3.71 8.57 -19.01
C SER A 120 -2.60 7.74 -19.65
N ALA A 121 -1.33 8.03 -19.35
CA ALA A 121 -0.18 7.26 -19.83
C ALA A 121 0.24 6.15 -18.86
N ILE A 122 0.26 6.41 -17.55
CA ILE A 122 0.81 5.48 -16.55
C ILE A 122 -0.24 4.65 -15.81
N ILE A 123 -1.49 5.12 -15.78
CA ILE A 123 -2.64 4.46 -15.12
C ILE A 123 -3.94 4.60 -15.94
N PRO A 124 -3.96 4.29 -17.26
CA PRO A 124 -5.17 4.39 -18.06
C PRO A 124 -6.26 3.40 -17.61
N PRO A 125 -7.53 3.68 -17.90
CA PRO A 125 -8.57 2.66 -17.92
C PRO A 125 -8.17 1.45 -18.76
N SER A 126 -8.37 0.28 -18.17
CA SER A 126 -8.07 -1.02 -18.73
C SER A 126 -9.03 -1.35 -19.87
N GLN A 127 -8.58 -2.20 -20.79
CA GLN A 127 -9.34 -2.56 -22.01
C GLN A 127 -10.64 -3.32 -21.71
N ASP A 128 -10.73 -3.96 -20.54
CA ASP A 128 -11.94 -4.64 -20.03
C ASP A 128 -12.93 -3.68 -19.33
N THR A 129 -12.65 -2.37 -19.34
CA THR A 129 -13.61 -1.32 -18.96
C THR A 129 -14.28 -0.78 -20.21
N VAL A 130 -15.58 -1.00 -20.33
CA VAL A 130 -16.40 -0.45 -21.42
C VAL A 130 -17.15 0.75 -20.90
N PHE A 131 -17.06 1.86 -21.65
CA PHE A 131 -17.88 3.05 -21.43
C PHE A 131 -19.12 2.95 -22.30
N VAL A 132 -20.25 3.44 -21.80
CA VAL A 132 -21.51 3.46 -22.54
C VAL A 132 -22.04 4.87 -22.50
N LEU A 133 -22.13 5.49 -23.67
CA LEU A 133 -22.76 6.79 -23.86
C LEU A 133 -24.26 6.59 -23.99
N LEU A 134 -25.04 7.32 -23.19
CA LEU A 134 -26.48 7.15 -23.04
C LEU A 134 -27.21 8.41 -23.48
N ASN A 135 -28.42 8.19 -24.02
CA ASN A 135 -29.32 9.22 -24.52
C ASN A 135 -28.60 10.23 -25.42
N CYS A 136 -27.94 9.69 -26.45
CA CYS A 136 -27.27 10.49 -27.46
C CYS A 136 -28.29 11.03 -28.47
N SER A 137 -28.01 12.22 -28.99
CA SER A 137 -28.73 12.79 -30.12
C SER A 137 -28.55 11.93 -31.37
N ILE A 138 -29.54 11.93 -32.26
CA ILE A 138 -29.45 11.24 -33.56
C ILE A 138 -28.35 11.83 -34.46
N ASP A 139 -28.00 13.10 -34.22
CA ASP A 139 -26.96 13.83 -34.94
C ASP A 139 -25.57 13.66 -34.31
N SER A 140 -25.47 12.87 -33.23
CA SER A 140 -24.22 12.60 -32.52
C SER A 140 -23.11 12.12 -33.47
N PRO A 141 -21.87 12.60 -33.32
CA PRO A 141 -20.75 12.16 -34.16
C PRO A 141 -20.50 10.65 -34.09
N VAL A 142 -20.73 10.01 -32.94
CA VAL A 142 -20.52 8.56 -32.76
C VAL A 142 -21.63 7.71 -33.40
N LEU A 143 -22.74 8.30 -33.82
CA LEU A 143 -23.75 7.61 -34.62
C LEU A 143 -23.59 7.84 -36.12
N ASN A 144 -22.88 8.90 -36.48
CA ASN A 144 -22.68 9.35 -37.85
C ASN A 144 -21.23 9.13 -38.30
N HIS A 145 -20.42 10.20 -38.31
CA HIS A 145 -19.08 10.19 -38.88
C HIS A 145 -18.11 9.23 -38.19
N TYR A 146 -18.21 9.08 -36.87
CA TYR A 146 -17.34 8.24 -36.03
C TYR A 146 -18.04 6.95 -35.55
N LYS A 147 -18.95 6.39 -36.34
CA LYS A 147 -19.69 5.15 -36.01
C LYS A 147 -18.79 3.96 -35.65
N TYR A 148 -17.57 3.91 -36.18
CA TYR A 148 -16.61 2.84 -35.90
C TYR A 148 -16.10 2.84 -34.44
N LEU A 149 -16.30 3.92 -33.68
CA LEU A 149 -15.97 3.99 -32.26
C LEU A 149 -16.99 3.28 -31.37
N CYS A 150 -18.19 3.01 -31.91
CA CYS A 150 -19.21 2.23 -31.22
C CYS A 150 -19.09 0.75 -31.57
N PHE A 151 -19.21 -0.10 -30.55
CA PHE A 151 -19.21 -1.54 -30.70
C PHE A 151 -20.30 -2.17 -29.82
N ASN A 152 -20.53 -3.47 -30.00
CA ASN A 152 -21.27 -4.27 -29.03
C ASN A 152 -20.28 -5.18 -28.31
N PHE A 153 -20.47 -5.42 -27.01
CA PHE A 153 -19.65 -6.35 -26.25
C PHE A 153 -20.53 -7.48 -25.70
N ALA A 154 -20.00 -8.71 -25.68
CA ALA A 154 -20.66 -9.90 -25.13
C ALA A 154 -22.12 -10.17 -25.61
N GLY A 155 -22.55 -9.58 -26.72
CA GLY A 155 -23.92 -9.70 -27.26
C GLY A 155 -24.91 -8.68 -26.70
N HIS A 156 -24.49 -7.75 -25.85
CA HIS A 156 -25.34 -6.73 -25.26
C HIS A 156 -25.63 -5.58 -26.22
N THR A 157 -26.81 -4.99 -26.05
CA THR A 157 -27.32 -3.91 -26.89
C THR A 157 -27.89 -2.77 -26.04
N CYS A 158 -28.05 -1.59 -26.64
CA CYS A 158 -28.66 -0.44 -25.99
C CYS A 158 -30.11 -0.70 -25.56
N ASP A 159 -30.88 -1.42 -26.38
CA ASP A 159 -32.28 -1.71 -26.10
C ASP A 159 -32.42 -2.63 -24.88
N GLU A 160 -31.54 -3.61 -24.73
CA GLU A 160 -31.46 -4.43 -23.52
C GLU A 160 -31.15 -3.57 -22.29
N LEU A 161 -30.13 -2.70 -22.38
CA LEU A 161 -29.73 -1.82 -21.29
C LEU A 161 -30.87 -0.92 -20.83
N TYR A 162 -31.54 -0.25 -21.77
CA TYR A 162 -32.65 0.65 -21.47
C TYR A 162 -33.92 -0.07 -21.03
N GLY A 163 -34.15 -1.30 -21.49
CA GLY A 163 -35.30 -2.12 -21.10
C GLY A 163 -35.14 -2.76 -19.72
N SER A 164 -33.92 -3.19 -19.37
CA SER A 164 -33.65 -3.90 -18.12
C SER A 164 -33.42 -2.96 -16.93
N CYS A 165 -32.92 -1.75 -17.15
CA CYS A 165 -32.53 -0.85 -16.06
C CYS A 165 -33.59 0.20 -15.72
N ASN A 166 -34.03 0.20 -14.46
CA ASN A 166 -35.05 1.13 -13.96
C ASN A 166 -34.68 2.60 -14.17
N ALA A 167 -33.41 2.96 -13.96
CA ALA A 167 -32.92 4.33 -14.15
C ALA A 167 -33.03 4.81 -15.61
N PHE A 168 -32.91 3.91 -16.57
CA PHE A 168 -32.84 4.26 -17.99
C PHE A 168 -34.17 4.15 -18.72
N ARG A 169 -35.18 3.51 -18.11
CA ARG A 169 -36.53 3.42 -18.68
C ARG A 169 -37.17 4.78 -18.96
N VAL A 170 -36.75 5.84 -18.27
CA VAL A 170 -37.22 7.21 -18.51
C VAL A 170 -36.99 7.65 -19.96
N PHE A 171 -35.92 7.17 -20.60
CA PHE A 171 -35.58 7.52 -21.97
C PHE A 171 -36.59 6.99 -23.00
N HIS A 172 -37.11 5.77 -22.77
CA HIS A 172 -38.17 5.20 -23.59
C HIS A 172 -39.50 5.97 -23.46
N LEU A 173 -39.82 6.42 -22.24
CA LEU A 173 -41.07 7.13 -21.97
C LEU A 173 -41.13 8.50 -22.66
N LEU A 174 -39.97 9.11 -22.92
CA LEU A 174 -39.89 10.46 -23.49
C LEU A 174 -39.93 10.49 -25.01
N THR A 175 -39.48 9.43 -25.71
CA THR A 175 -39.19 9.50 -27.15
C THR A 175 -39.96 8.49 -28.01
N ASN A 176 -40.95 7.76 -27.46
CA ASN A 176 -41.70 6.68 -28.13
C ASN A 176 -40.82 5.57 -28.78
N SER A 177 -39.50 5.63 -28.55
CA SER A 177 -38.43 4.79 -29.08
C SER A 177 -37.26 4.82 -28.09
N SER A 178 -36.28 3.93 -28.21
CA SER A 178 -35.02 4.07 -27.47
C SER A 178 -34.19 5.18 -28.10
N PRO A 179 -33.76 6.24 -27.36
CA PRO A 179 -32.77 7.14 -27.90
C PRO A 179 -31.47 6.39 -28.16
N PRO A 180 -30.67 6.76 -29.15
CA PRO A 180 -29.42 6.08 -29.43
C PRO A 180 -28.47 5.99 -28.23
N CYS A 181 -27.67 4.92 -28.20
CA CYS A 181 -26.58 4.73 -27.25
C CYS A 181 -25.35 4.17 -27.98
N CYS A 182 -24.19 4.24 -27.34
CA CYS A 182 -22.93 3.78 -27.92
C CYS A 182 -22.05 3.15 -26.83
N PHE A 183 -21.74 1.85 -26.95
CA PHE A 183 -20.65 1.26 -26.17
C PHE A 183 -19.32 1.61 -26.84
N THR A 184 -18.37 2.09 -26.06
CA THR A 184 -17.09 2.58 -26.54
C THR A 184 -15.97 2.36 -25.54
N SER A 185 -14.75 2.75 -25.92
CA SER A 185 -13.56 2.67 -25.08
C SER A 185 -13.22 4.01 -24.44
N TYR A 186 -12.33 3.98 -23.44
CA TYR A 186 -11.83 5.21 -22.82
C TYR A 186 -11.23 6.20 -23.83
N ASN A 187 -10.59 5.72 -24.91
CA ASN A 187 -9.99 6.60 -25.92
C ASN A 187 -11.03 7.56 -26.52
N THR A 188 -12.28 7.12 -26.72
CA THR A 188 -13.34 7.98 -27.25
C THR A 188 -13.67 9.10 -26.29
N VAL A 189 -13.95 8.77 -25.03
CA VAL A 189 -14.34 9.76 -23.99
C VAL A 189 -13.17 10.61 -23.50
N LYS A 190 -11.93 10.16 -23.70
CA LYS A 190 -10.72 10.96 -23.46
C LYS A 190 -10.59 12.12 -24.44
N PHE A 191 -10.90 11.90 -25.72
CA PHE A 191 -10.69 12.90 -26.78
C PHE A 191 -11.94 13.69 -27.13
N MET A 192 -13.13 13.17 -26.82
CA MET A 192 -14.40 13.84 -27.07
C MET A 192 -15.21 13.87 -25.78
N SER A 193 -15.47 15.08 -25.28
CA SER A 193 -16.37 15.27 -24.14
C SER A 193 -17.80 14.89 -24.50
N MET A 194 -18.64 14.71 -23.49
CA MET A 194 -20.04 14.30 -23.66
C MET A 194 -20.83 15.36 -24.45
N ASN A 195 -20.48 16.64 -24.30
CA ASN A 195 -21.01 17.73 -25.12
C ASN A 195 -20.65 17.61 -26.61
N ILE A 196 -19.41 17.22 -26.94
CA ILE A 196 -18.99 17.00 -28.34
C ILE A 196 -19.70 15.77 -28.91
N LEU A 197 -19.84 14.73 -28.09
CA LEU A 197 -20.54 13.51 -28.44
C LEU A 197 -22.05 13.68 -28.52
N ASP A 198 -22.60 14.81 -28.07
CA ASP A 198 -24.03 15.10 -27.98
C ASP A 198 -24.79 13.98 -27.24
N CYS A 199 -24.24 13.55 -26.11
CA CYS A 199 -24.80 12.54 -25.21
C CYS A 199 -24.93 13.14 -23.82
N THR A 200 -25.98 12.77 -23.09
CA THR A 200 -26.31 13.44 -21.82
C THR A 200 -25.80 12.71 -20.58
N HIS A 201 -25.55 11.40 -20.69
CA HIS A 201 -25.11 10.58 -19.56
C HIS A 201 -24.09 9.53 -20.04
N TYR A 202 -23.28 9.00 -19.12
CA TYR A 202 -22.52 7.79 -19.37
C TYR A 202 -22.64 6.79 -18.22
N THR A 203 -22.35 5.54 -18.54
CA THR A 203 -22.06 4.48 -17.57
C THR A 203 -20.79 3.75 -17.96
N SER A 204 -20.22 2.97 -17.05
CA SER A 204 -19.10 2.07 -17.35
C SER A 204 -19.23 0.76 -16.59
N VAL A 205 -18.76 -0.29 -17.24
CA VAL A 205 -18.91 -1.67 -16.80
C VAL A 205 -17.58 -2.39 -16.88
N LEU A 206 -17.37 -3.32 -15.96
CA LEU A 206 -16.14 -4.09 -15.80
C LEU A 206 -16.35 -5.54 -16.19
N ASN A 207 -15.23 -6.24 -16.40
CA ASN A 207 -15.19 -7.71 -16.51
C ASN A 207 -16.04 -8.25 -17.67
N THR A 208 -15.99 -7.56 -18.81
CA THR A 208 -16.84 -7.79 -20.00
C THR A 208 -16.82 -9.21 -20.53
N GLU A 209 -15.72 -9.94 -20.34
CA GLU A 209 -15.58 -11.34 -20.75
C GLU A 209 -16.57 -12.28 -20.04
N ASN A 210 -16.93 -11.94 -18.80
CA ASN A 210 -17.82 -12.73 -17.95
C ASN A 210 -19.28 -12.26 -18.00
N LEU A 211 -19.61 -11.26 -18.84
CA LEU A 211 -20.96 -10.71 -18.93
C LEU A 211 -21.84 -11.41 -19.97
N LYS A 212 -21.30 -12.35 -20.75
CA LYS A 212 -22.10 -13.07 -21.76
C LYS A 212 -23.29 -13.80 -21.12
N GLY A 213 -24.50 -13.36 -21.43
CA GLY A 213 -25.74 -13.91 -20.87
C GLY A 213 -26.11 -13.38 -19.48
N VAL A 214 -25.37 -12.41 -18.95
CA VAL A 214 -25.64 -11.72 -17.69
C VAL A 214 -26.32 -10.39 -17.99
N GLY A 215 -27.54 -10.20 -17.48
CA GLY A 215 -28.30 -8.99 -17.76
C GLY A 215 -27.73 -7.72 -17.08
N PRO A 216 -28.07 -6.51 -17.57
CA PRO A 216 -27.59 -5.24 -17.04
C PRO A 216 -27.80 -4.96 -15.55
N LEU A 217 -28.76 -5.65 -14.94
CA LEU A 217 -29.05 -5.56 -13.50
C LEU A 217 -27.93 -6.18 -12.64
N ASP A 218 -27.24 -7.20 -13.15
CA ASP A 218 -26.21 -7.94 -12.44
C ASP A 218 -24.78 -7.54 -12.88
N TRP A 219 -24.66 -6.47 -13.66
CA TRP A 219 -23.37 -5.95 -14.10
C TRP A 219 -22.58 -5.32 -12.96
N VAL A 220 -21.25 -5.41 -13.07
CA VAL A 220 -20.33 -4.73 -12.15
C VAL A 220 -19.98 -3.37 -12.72
N TYR A 221 -20.50 -2.31 -12.08
CA TYR A 221 -20.27 -0.92 -12.47
C TYR A 221 -19.01 -0.35 -11.83
N GLY A 222 -18.20 0.35 -12.62
CA GLY A 222 -16.98 1.00 -12.17
C GLY A 222 -15.98 1.19 -13.31
N ILE A 223 -14.82 1.75 -13.00
CA ILE A 223 -13.72 1.97 -13.94
C ILE A 223 -12.50 1.22 -13.40
N LYS A 224 -11.98 0.26 -14.16
CA LYS A 224 -10.76 -0.46 -13.80
C LYS A 224 -9.60 0.23 -14.50
N LEU A 225 -8.66 0.73 -13.73
CA LEU A 225 -7.42 1.32 -14.20
C LEU A 225 -6.31 0.27 -14.18
N SER A 226 -5.43 0.27 -15.18
CA SER A 226 -4.23 -0.56 -15.21
C SER A 226 -3.00 0.33 -15.06
N PHE A 227 -2.16 0.06 -14.07
CA PHE A 227 -1.00 0.90 -13.76
C PHE A 227 0.33 0.25 -14.14
N SER A 228 1.27 1.04 -14.64
CA SER A 228 2.63 0.61 -14.90
C SER A 228 3.52 0.86 -13.67
N VAL A 229 4.13 -0.21 -13.15
CA VAL A 229 5.09 -0.11 -12.04
C VAL A 229 6.48 0.21 -12.62
N PRO A 230 7.11 1.32 -12.23
CA PRO A 230 8.40 1.72 -12.80
C PRO A 230 9.53 0.92 -12.15
N ASP A 231 10.45 0.42 -12.97
CA ASP A 231 11.62 -0.35 -12.55
C ASP A 231 12.74 0.59 -12.08
N THR A 232 12.56 1.14 -10.89
CA THR A 232 13.49 2.09 -10.28
C THR A 232 14.50 1.40 -9.37
N GLY A 233 14.44 0.08 -9.17
CA GLY A 233 15.26 -0.60 -8.15
C GLY A 233 14.65 -0.59 -6.74
N CYS A 234 13.36 -0.23 -6.61
CA CYS A 234 12.58 -0.38 -5.38
C CYS A 234 12.64 -1.81 -4.80
N GLU A 235 12.80 -2.82 -5.64
CA GLU A 235 12.96 -4.22 -5.21
C GLU A 235 14.15 -4.44 -4.26
N SER A 236 15.31 -3.82 -4.53
CA SER A 236 16.47 -3.93 -3.64
C SER A 236 16.22 -3.23 -2.30
N CYS A 237 15.58 -2.06 -2.33
CA CYS A 237 15.20 -1.32 -1.14
C CYS A 237 14.28 -2.15 -0.23
N LYS A 238 13.21 -2.72 -0.80
CA LYS A 238 12.29 -3.60 -0.08
C LYS A 238 12.98 -4.82 0.53
N LYS A 239 13.87 -5.47 -0.22
CA LYS A 239 14.64 -6.63 0.27
C LYS A 239 15.55 -6.30 1.45
N SER A 240 16.09 -5.09 1.48
CA SER A 240 16.90 -4.60 2.60
C SER A 240 16.09 -4.15 3.82
N GLY A 241 14.75 -4.24 3.77
CA GLY A 241 13.85 -3.81 4.84
C GLY A 241 13.48 -2.32 4.80
N GLY A 242 13.82 -1.62 3.72
CA GLY A 242 13.46 -0.22 3.50
C GLY A 242 12.11 -0.04 2.81
N THR A 243 11.60 1.20 2.87
CA THR A 243 10.40 1.64 2.11
C THR A 243 10.83 2.46 0.90
N CYS A 244 10.24 2.21 -0.25
CA CYS A 244 10.54 2.96 -1.46
C CYS A 244 9.89 4.34 -1.44
N GLY A 245 10.67 5.34 -1.77
CA GLY A 245 10.26 6.72 -1.86
C GLY A 245 11.07 7.48 -2.90
N PHE A 246 10.97 8.80 -2.86
CA PHE A 246 11.71 9.70 -3.71
C PHE A 246 12.02 10.99 -2.96
N ASP A 247 13.04 11.70 -3.43
CA ASP A 247 13.39 13.03 -2.95
C ASP A 247 12.42 14.06 -3.55
N THR A 248 11.78 14.88 -2.72
CA THR A 248 10.69 15.79 -3.17
C THR A 248 11.16 16.93 -4.06
N ASP A 249 12.44 17.26 -4.02
CA ASP A 249 13.04 18.38 -4.75
C ASP A 249 13.59 17.93 -6.12
N THR A 250 14.21 16.75 -6.15
CA THR A 250 14.87 16.21 -7.34
C THR A 250 14.08 15.11 -8.04
N GLU A 251 13.03 14.59 -7.40
CA GLU A 251 12.24 13.40 -7.82
C GLU A 251 13.10 12.13 -8.02
N GLY A 252 14.32 12.14 -7.49
CA GLY A 252 15.22 10.99 -7.51
C GLY A 252 14.76 9.90 -6.56
N LEU A 253 14.94 8.63 -6.93
CA LEU A 253 14.62 7.50 -6.07
C LEU A 253 15.36 7.58 -4.73
N LEU A 254 14.63 7.31 -3.65
CA LEU A 254 15.15 7.25 -2.29
C LEU A 254 14.66 5.99 -1.58
N CYS A 255 15.58 5.27 -0.94
CA CYS A 255 15.26 4.17 -0.04
C CYS A 255 15.21 4.66 1.40
N LEU A 256 14.02 4.60 2.00
CA LEU A 256 13.75 5.07 3.36
C LEU A 256 14.00 3.92 4.33
N CYS A 257 15.11 3.99 5.08
CA CYS A 257 15.57 2.90 5.95
C CYS A 257 15.14 3.08 7.40
N SER A 258 15.01 4.33 7.84
CA SER A 258 14.47 4.72 9.15
C SER A 258 14.04 6.18 9.09
N SER A 259 13.45 6.70 10.16
CA SER A 259 13.05 8.11 10.25
C SER A 259 14.20 9.12 10.07
N PHE A 260 15.46 8.69 10.19
CA PHE A 260 16.64 9.56 10.08
C PHE A 260 17.70 9.06 9.09
N ALA A 261 17.45 7.95 8.40
CA ALA A 261 18.44 7.35 7.51
C ALA A 261 17.79 7.01 6.16
N ASN A 262 18.33 7.65 5.12
CA ASN A 262 17.95 7.42 3.73
C ASN A 262 19.15 6.88 2.97
N ALA A 263 18.90 6.01 1.98
CA ALA A 263 19.91 5.44 1.10
C ALA A 263 19.46 5.53 -0.35
N THR A 264 20.38 5.43 -1.30
CA THR A 264 20.03 5.58 -2.73
C THR A 264 19.40 4.31 -3.32
N ARG A 265 19.70 3.12 -2.79
CA ARG A 265 19.22 1.84 -3.36
C ARG A 265 18.83 0.79 -2.32
N GLU A 266 19.64 0.62 -1.29
CA GLU A 266 19.43 -0.41 -0.27
C GLU A 266 19.87 0.12 1.09
N CYS A 267 19.16 -0.32 2.12
CA CYS A 267 19.53 -0.08 3.50
C CYS A 267 20.72 -0.95 3.86
N ALA A 268 21.69 -0.36 4.57
CA ALA A 268 22.78 -1.13 5.11
C ALA A 268 22.23 -2.26 6.00
N ALA A 269 22.69 -3.49 5.77
CA ALA A 269 22.40 -4.60 6.66
C ALA A 269 22.99 -4.30 8.05
N GLY A 270 22.15 -3.79 8.93
CA GLY A 270 22.47 -3.46 10.32
C GLY A 270 23.20 -2.13 10.50
N SER A 271 22.52 -1.17 11.14
CA SER A 271 23.17 -0.38 12.20
C SER A 271 23.29 -1.24 13.47
N ILE A 272 24.00 -2.36 13.39
CA ILE A 272 24.97 -2.63 14.43
C ILE A 272 26.23 -2.04 13.85
N ILE A 273 26.62 -0.88 14.39
CA ILE A 273 27.92 -0.22 14.27
C ILE A 273 28.90 -1.10 13.48
N SER A 274 29.03 -0.84 12.17
CA SER A 274 30.10 -1.46 11.41
C SER A 274 31.39 -0.98 12.05
N LYS A 275 32.14 -1.93 12.59
CA LYS A 275 33.53 -1.74 12.98
C LYS A 275 34.28 -1.23 11.76
N GLY A 276 34.44 0.08 11.68
CA GLY A 276 35.47 0.70 10.86
C GLY A 276 36.81 0.20 11.35
N TYR A 277 37.43 -0.69 10.57
CA TYR A 277 38.84 -0.98 10.71
C TYR A 277 39.61 0.22 10.18
N ASN A 278 40.25 0.97 11.09
CA ASN A 278 41.55 1.61 10.87
C ASN A 278 42.10 2.12 12.21
N ASN A 279 43.15 1.44 12.68
CA ASN A 279 44.34 1.94 13.39
C ASN A 279 44.11 2.83 14.63
N ALA A 280 44.51 2.53 15.86
CA ALA A 280 45.48 1.59 16.41
C ALA A 280 45.27 1.56 17.97
N PRO A 281 46.18 1.06 18.82
CA PRO A 281 45.91 -0.01 19.79
C PRO A 281 46.01 0.48 21.26
N TRP A 282 45.84 -0.41 22.25
CA TRP A 282 46.20 -0.22 23.69
C TRP A 282 45.18 0.35 24.69
N THR A 283 43.90 0.00 24.65
CA THR A 283 42.99 0.32 25.79
C THR A 283 42.17 -0.83 26.34
N HIS A 284 42.15 -2.01 25.70
CA HIS A 284 41.36 -3.15 26.18
C HIS A 284 42.13 -4.18 27.01
N TYR A 285 43.46 -4.19 27.00
CA TYR A 285 44.24 -5.09 27.87
C TYR A 285 44.34 -4.61 29.33
N LEU A 286 44.15 -3.32 29.60
CA LEU A 286 44.24 -2.75 30.95
C LEU A 286 43.00 -3.06 31.82
N LEU A 287 41.81 -3.15 31.23
CA LEU A 287 40.58 -3.47 31.97
C LEU A 287 40.48 -4.95 32.35
N VAL A 288 41.00 -5.86 31.51
CA VAL A 288 41.02 -7.31 31.79
C VAL A 288 42.06 -7.66 32.87
N LEU A 289 43.20 -6.95 32.91
CA LEU A 289 44.24 -7.16 33.92
C LEU A 289 43.85 -6.62 35.31
N LEU A 290 43.02 -5.57 35.39
CA LEU A 290 42.54 -5.03 36.68
C LEU A 290 41.50 -5.95 37.34
N VAL A 291 40.70 -6.67 36.57
CA VAL A 291 39.73 -7.65 37.10
C VAL A 291 40.42 -8.94 37.56
N ALA A 292 41.51 -9.35 36.90
CA ALA A 292 42.31 -10.50 37.30
C ALA A 292 43.18 -10.26 38.56
N ALA A 293 43.51 -9.00 38.88
CA ALA A 293 44.32 -8.65 40.05
C ALA A 293 43.52 -8.58 41.37
N TYR A 294 42.19 -8.44 41.32
CA TYR A 294 41.35 -8.27 42.53
C TYR A 294 40.70 -9.55 43.08
N PHE A 295 40.89 -10.71 42.45
CA PHE A 295 40.43 -11.99 43.00
C PHE A 295 41.50 -13.11 43.03
N PRO A 296 42.61 -13.00 43.80
CA PRO A 296 43.58 -14.09 43.90
C PRO A 296 43.25 -15.17 44.95
N THR A 297 42.21 -15.04 45.79
CA THR A 297 42.13 -15.85 47.03
C THR A 297 40.94 -16.78 47.24
N SER A 298 40.02 -16.97 46.28
CA SER A 298 38.91 -17.93 46.49
C SER A 298 38.97 -19.23 45.67
N TRP A 299 39.95 -19.43 44.79
CA TRP A 299 40.03 -20.65 43.95
C TRP A 299 40.85 -21.81 44.56
N ARG A 300 41.41 -21.68 45.77
CA ARG A 300 42.22 -22.74 46.40
C ARG A 300 41.49 -23.69 47.35
N LEU A 301 40.18 -23.56 47.56
CA LEU A 301 39.43 -24.45 48.46
C LEU A 301 38.38 -25.35 47.79
N VAL A 302 38.16 -25.25 46.47
CA VAL A 302 37.11 -26.05 45.79
C VAL A 302 37.65 -27.35 45.16
N LEU A 303 38.97 -27.59 45.19
CA LEU A 303 39.58 -28.80 44.58
C LEU A 303 40.05 -29.87 45.58
N THR A 304 39.83 -29.70 46.89
CA THR A 304 40.18 -30.72 47.91
C THR A 304 38.98 -31.49 48.48
N GLU A 305 37.74 -31.05 48.27
CA GLU A 305 36.53 -31.71 48.79
C GLU A 305 35.89 -32.73 47.82
N LEU A 306 36.41 -32.87 46.59
CA LEU A 306 35.92 -33.85 45.61
C LEU A 306 36.57 -35.24 45.71
N SER A 307 37.42 -35.48 46.71
CA SER A 307 38.12 -36.77 46.89
C SER A 307 37.62 -37.61 48.07
N LEU A 308 36.64 -37.15 48.87
CA LEU A 308 36.25 -37.82 50.12
C LEU A 308 34.79 -38.31 50.18
N ILE A 309 34.02 -38.23 49.09
CA ILE A 309 32.66 -38.85 49.02
C ILE A 309 32.72 -40.35 48.65
N VAL A 310 33.90 -40.98 48.73
CA VAL A 310 34.07 -42.44 48.56
C VAL A 310 34.80 -43.03 49.76
N PHE A 311 34.27 -42.82 50.96
CA PHE A 311 34.38 -43.78 52.07
C PHE A 311 33.14 -43.58 52.97
N HIS A 312 32.22 -44.55 52.88
CA HIS A 312 31.60 -45.24 54.02
C HIS A 312 31.68 -44.53 55.39
N SER A 313 30.68 -44.48 56.26
CA SER A 313 29.36 -45.10 56.32
C SER A 313 28.90 -44.94 57.77
N PHE A 314 27.60 -44.77 57.95
CA PHE A 314 26.84 -45.06 59.17
C PHE A 314 27.16 -44.24 60.44
N CYS A 315 26.46 -43.09 60.56
CA CYS A 315 25.44 -42.91 61.58
C CYS A 315 24.28 -42.10 60.96
#